data_AF-A0A4S4K6F8-F1
#
_entry.id   AF-A0A4S4K6F8-F1
#
_cell.length_a   1.000
_cell.length_b   1.000
_cell.length_c   1.000
_cell.angle_alpha   90.00
_cell.angle_beta   90.00
_cell.angle_gamma   90.00
#
_symmetry.space_group_name_H-M   'P 1'
#
loop_
_entity.id
_entity.type
_entity.pdbx_description
1 polymer ?
#
loop_
_entity_poly.entity_id
_entity_poly.type
_entity_poly.pdbx_seq_one_letter_code
_entity_poly.pdbx_strand_id
1 'polypeptide(L)'
;MFHVTPGSIANTVSQVYYALQTFSSYAHNMHREIEEVYDSIYAIFESDDEDVQEYIKELLQWWDNQIFPQRCHGLPKVSEGSKSSSLTRLSKHFKENVVPVARK
;
A
#
# COMPACT_ATOMS: atom_id res chain seq x y z
N MET A 1 3.92 -19.55 11.38
CA MET A 1 2.70 -18.91 10.85
C MET A 1 3.16 -17.76 9.96
N PHE A 2 2.67 -17.64 8.72
CA PHE A 2 3.21 -16.68 7.74
C PHE A 2 2.55 -15.31 7.90
N HIS A 3 3.35 -14.25 7.86
CA HIS A 3 2.93 -12.85 7.93
C HIS A 3 3.54 -12.04 6.79
N VAL A 4 2.78 -11.06 6.31
CA VAL A 4 3.28 -10.03 5.40
C VAL A 4 4.29 -9.17 6.18
N THR A 5 5.46 -9.02 5.59
CA THR A 5 6.52 -8.14 6.12
C THR A 5 6.61 -6.88 5.28
N PRO A 6 7.09 -5.75 5.84
CA PRO A 6 7.42 -4.55 5.06
C PRO A 6 8.24 -4.85 3.80
N GLY A 7 9.25 -5.71 3.93
CA GLY A 7 10.11 -6.11 2.80
C GLY A 7 9.36 -6.89 1.72
N SER A 8 8.42 -7.75 2.11
CA SER A 8 7.59 -8.46 1.12
C SER A 8 6.68 -7.51 0.34
N ILE A 9 6.15 -6.46 0.97
CA ILE A 9 5.34 -5.43 0.31
C ILE A 9 6.23 -4.60 -0.62
N ALA A 10 7.36 -4.07 -0.11
CA ALA A 10 8.29 -3.28 -0.89
C ALA A 10 8.76 -4.03 -2.14
N ASN A 11 9.15 -5.30 -1.99
CA ASN A 11 9.54 -6.15 -3.11
C ASN A 11 8.41 -6.35 -4.13
N THR A 12 7.18 -6.62 -3.67
CA THR A 12 6.02 -6.79 -4.55
C THR A 12 5.74 -5.51 -5.35
N VAL A 13 5.75 -4.36 -4.69
CA VAL A 13 5.50 -3.06 -5.33
C VAL A 13 6.60 -2.72 -6.34
N SER A 14 7.87 -2.96 -6.01
CA SER A 14 8.99 -2.73 -6.93
C SER A 14 8.91 -3.62 -8.17
N GLN A 15 8.52 -4.89 -8.02
CA GLN A 15 8.31 -5.79 -9.15
C GLN A 15 7.15 -5.34 -10.04
N VAL A 16 6.02 -4.92 -9.44
CA VAL A 16 4.87 -4.38 -10.18
C VAL A 16 5.24 -3.09 -10.91
N TYR A 17 5.99 -2.19 -10.26
CA TYR A 17 6.48 -0.95 -10.86
C TYR A 17 7.33 -1.24 -12.11
N TYR A 18 8.29 -2.16 -12.00
CA TYR A 18 9.16 -2.55 -13.10
C TYR A 18 8.37 -3.24 -14.24
N ALA A 19 7.42 -4.10 -13.91
CA ALA A 19 6.53 -4.72 -14.89
C ALA A 19 5.70 -3.67 -15.66
N LEU A 20 5.17 -2.66 -14.97
CA LEU A 20 4.43 -1.57 -15.61
C LEU A 20 5.33 -0.69 -16.49
N GLN A 21 6.57 -0.48 -16.06
CA GLN A 21 7.55 0.29 -16.82
C GLN A 21 7.99 -0.42 -18.10
N THR A 22 8.24 -1.73 -18.03
CA THR A 22 8.63 -2.54 -19.19
C THR A 22 7.52 -2.68 -20.24
N PHE A 23 6.25 -2.63 -19.83
CA PHE A 23 5.10 -2.68 -20.74
C PHE A 23 4.72 -1.33 -21.36
N SER A 24 5.20 -0.22 -20.81
CA SER A 24 4.76 1.11 -21.22
C SER A 24 5.77 1.81 -22.12
N SER A 25 5.32 2.32 -23.27
CA SER A 25 6.09 3.26 -24.11
C SER A 25 6.46 4.57 -23.39
N TYR A 26 6.02 4.77 -22.13
CA TYR A 26 6.45 5.86 -21.24
C TYR A 26 7.86 5.68 -20.66
N ALA A 27 8.54 4.54 -20.89
CA ALA A 27 9.87 4.25 -20.34
C ALA A 27 11.02 5.12 -20.89
N HIS A 28 10.72 6.23 -21.58
CA HIS A 28 11.77 7.03 -22.22
C HIS A 28 12.60 7.87 -21.25
N ASN A 29 12.10 8.21 -20.05
CA ASN A 29 12.75 9.23 -19.20
C ASN A 29 12.87 8.92 -17.70
N MET A 30 12.52 7.72 -17.22
CA MET A 30 12.49 7.47 -15.77
C MET A 30 12.95 6.07 -15.36
N HIS A 31 14.16 5.67 -15.73
CA HIS A 31 14.76 4.43 -15.20
C HIS A 31 15.23 4.69 -13.76
N ARG A 32 14.34 4.54 -12.78
CA ARG A 32 14.81 4.25 -11.41
C ARG A 32 15.18 2.79 -11.35
N GLU A 33 16.29 2.49 -10.69
CA GLU A 33 16.66 1.11 -10.45
C GLU A 33 15.61 0.48 -9.51
N ILE A 34 15.34 -0.82 -9.71
CA ILE A 34 14.34 -1.54 -8.91
C ILE A 34 14.69 -1.50 -7.40
N GLU A 35 15.99 -1.46 -7.10
CA GLU A 35 16.53 -1.28 -5.74
C GLU A 35 16.16 0.09 -5.16
N GLU A 36 16.33 1.17 -5.92
CA GLU A 36 15.93 2.51 -5.48
C GLU A 36 14.43 2.59 -5.17
N VAL A 37 13.59 1.94 -5.98
CA VAL A 37 12.14 1.87 -5.73
C VAL A 37 11.86 1.07 -4.46
N TYR A 38 12.54 -0.07 -4.28
CA TYR A 38 12.42 -0.88 -3.07
C TYR A 38 12.78 -0.09 -1.83
N ASP A 39 13.97 0.53 -1.81
CA ASP A 39 14.48 1.30 -0.68
C ASP A 39 13.58 2.50 -0.37
N SER A 40 13.08 3.19 -1.41
CA SER A 40 12.13 4.30 -1.25
C SER A 40 10.86 3.87 -0.51
N ILE A 41 10.34 2.68 -0.82
CA ILE A 41 9.12 2.15 -0.20
C ILE A 41 9.44 1.60 1.20
N TYR A 42 10.56 0.92 1.34
CA TYR A 42 10.99 0.35 2.62
C TYR A 42 11.25 1.45 3.65
N ALA A 43 11.82 2.58 3.25
CA ALA A 43 12.04 3.74 4.10
C ALA A 43 10.73 4.31 4.71
N ILE A 44 9.60 4.18 4.01
CA ILE A 44 8.29 4.56 4.57
C ILE A 44 7.96 3.69 5.78
N PHE A 45 8.27 2.39 5.70
CA PHE A 45 8.03 1.45 6.78
C PHE A 45 9.00 1.61 7.97
N GLU A 46 10.16 2.22 7.74
CA GLU A 46 11.16 2.55 8.78
C GLU A 46 10.94 3.92 9.43
N SER A 47 9.89 4.65 9.05
CA SER A 47 9.59 5.98 9.61
C SER A 47 9.38 5.94 11.13
N ASP A 48 10.10 6.76 11.88
CA ASP A 48 9.92 6.91 13.34
C ASP A 48 8.72 7.77 13.75
N ASP A 49 8.00 8.34 12.78
CA ASP A 49 6.78 9.13 13.01
C ASP A 49 5.64 8.24 13.57
N GLU A 50 5.13 8.59 14.75
CA GLU A 50 4.09 7.83 15.46
C GLU A 50 2.78 7.71 14.66
N ASP A 51 2.37 8.76 13.96
CA ASP A 51 1.16 8.73 13.14
C ASP A 51 1.35 7.75 11.98
N VAL A 52 2.51 7.80 11.32
CA VAL A 52 2.87 6.89 10.22
C VAL A 52 2.95 5.45 10.70
N GLN A 53 3.48 5.20 11.91
CA GLN A 53 3.56 3.87 12.51
C GLN A 53 2.19 3.25 12.78
N GLU A 54 1.19 4.04 13.20
CA GLU A 54 -0.18 3.55 13.33
C GLU A 54 -0.75 3.12 11.96
N TYR A 55 -0.54 3.94 10.93
CA TYR A 55 -0.97 3.61 9.57
C TYR A 55 -0.26 2.36 9.01
N ILE A 56 1.04 2.19 9.27
CA ILE A 56 1.81 1.01 8.85
C ILE A 56 1.20 -0.26 9.45
N LYS A 57 0.84 -0.23 10.74
CA LYS A 57 0.21 -1.38 11.41
C LYS A 57 -1.12 -1.73 10.78
N GLU A 58 -1.99 -0.74 10.54
CA GLU A 58 -3.26 -0.96 9.84
C GLU A 58 -3.05 -1.55 8.44
N LEU A 59 -2.06 -1.04 7.70
CA LEU A 59 -1.72 -1.49 6.35
C LEU A 59 -1.22 -2.94 6.32
N LEU A 60 -0.29 -3.30 7.22
CA LEU A 60 0.23 -4.67 7.33
C LEU A 60 -0.88 -5.65 7.69
N GLN A 61 -1.75 -5.28 8.64
CA GLN A 61 -2.91 -6.09 9.01
C GLN A 61 -3.89 -6.26 7.85
N TRP A 62 -4.16 -5.20 7.10
CA TRP A 62 -5.01 -5.26 5.93
C TRP A 62 -4.46 -6.25 4.89
N TRP A 63 -3.17 -6.13 4.54
CA TRP A 63 -2.50 -7.05 3.61
C TRP A 63 -2.50 -8.49 4.11
N ASP A 64 -2.23 -8.70 5.40
CA ASP A 64 -2.27 -10.01 6.03
C ASP A 64 -3.64 -10.69 5.86
N ASN A 65 -4.73 -9.93 5.99
CA ASN A 65 -6.09 -10.45 5.79
C ASN A 65 -6.41 -10.75 4.33
N GLN A 66 -5.83 -10.00 3.38
CA GLN A 66 -6.02 -10.25 1.94
C GLN A 66 -5.26 -11.49 1.47
N ILE A 67 -4.00 -11.63 1.87
CA ILE A 67 -3.10 -12.69 1.41
C ILE A 67 -3.32 -14.00 2.18
N PHE A 68 -3.66 -13.91 3.47
CA PHE A 68 -3.88 -15.07 4.35
C PHE A 68 -5.31 -15.10 4.92
N PRO A 69 -6.35 -15.28 4.08
CA PRO A 69 -7.76 -15.23 4.51
C PRO A 69 -8.15 -16.34 5.50
N GLN A 70 -7.35 -17.41 5.59
CA GLN A 70 -7.50 -18.49 6.59
C GLN A 70 -7.44 -17.96 8.04
N ARG A 71 -6.88 -16.76 8.28
CA ARG A 71 -6.91 -16.09 9.58
C ARG A 71 -8.31 -15.63 10.02
N CYS A 72 -9.23 -15.42 9.07
CA CYS A 72 -10.60 -15.00 9.36
C CYS A 72 -11.54 -16.17 9.66
N HIS A 73 -11.12 -17.42 9.45
CA HIS A 73 -11.99 -18.60 9.66
C HIS A 73 -12.10 -19.06 11.13
N GLY A 74 -11.47 -18.34 12.08
CA GLY A 74 -11.58 -18.61 13.52
C GLY A 74 -12.27 -17.52 14.36
N LEU A 75 -12.64 -16.38 13.77
CA LEU A 75 -13.37 -15.30 14.47
C LEU A 75 -14.78 -15.18 13.87
N PRO A 76 -15.82 -14.91 14.69
CA PRO A 76 -17.20 -14.84 14.21
C PRO A 76 -17.27 -13.82 13.07
N LYS A 77 -17.99 -14.18 12.00
CA LYS A 77 -18.33 -13.28 10.90
C LYS A 77 -18.68 -11.90 11.45
N VAL A 78 -17.79 -10.92 11.26
CA VAL A 78 -18.16 -9.53 11.47
C VAL A 78 -19.27 -9.25 10.48
N SER A 79 -20.45 -9.02 11.05
CA SER A 79 -21.70 -8.68 10.41
C SER A 79 -21.51 -7.64 9.31
N GLU A 80 -22.25 -7.83 8.23
CA GLU A 80 -22.67 -6.77 7.31
C GLU A 80 -23.05 -5.51 8.10
N GLY A 81 -22.16 -4.51 8.13
CA GLY A 81 -22.44 -3.27 8.86
C GLY A 81 -21.24 -2.55 9.43
N SER A 82 -20.21 -2.26 8.62
CA SER A 82 -19.29 -1.16 8.96
C SER A 82 -18.85 -0.42 7.71
N LYS A 83 -19.53 0.71 7.47
CA LYS A 83 -19.29 1.63 6.36
C LYS A 83 -18.11 2.55 6.67
N SER A 84 -16.89 2.03 6.66
CA SER A 84 -15.68 2.80 6.32
C SER A 84 -14.48 1.85 6.24
N SER A 85 -14.35 1.17 5.09
CA SER A 85 -13.11 0.48 4.74
C SER A 85 -11.95 1.48 4.74
N SER A 86 -10.76 1.06 5.16
CA SER A 86 -9.54 1.87 5.14
C SER A 86 -9.25 2.45 3.74
N LEU A 87 -9.69 1.78 2.67
CA LEU A 87 -9.63 2.29 1.29
C LEU A 87 -10.57 3.49 1.06
N THR A 88 -11.70 3.53 1.74
CA THR A 88 -12.63 4.68 1.71
C THR A 88 -12.03 5.89 2.45
N ARG A 89 -11.31 5.66 3.55
CA ARG A 89 -10.55 6.71 4.26
C ARG A 89 -9.41 7.26 3.39
N LEU A 90 -8.64 6.38 2.75
CA LEU A 90 -7.55 6.76 1.85
C LEU A 90 -8.07 7.53 0.62
N SER A 91 -9.15 7.07 0.00
CA SER A 91 -9.79 7.76 -1.12
C SER A 91 -10.30 9.15 -0.74
N LYS A 92 -10.88 9.28 0.46
CA LYS A 92 -11.33 10.57 1.00
C LYS A 92 -10.15 11.52 1.24
N HIS A 93 -9.10 11.04 1.92
CA HIS A 93 -7.88 11.83 2.16
C HIS A 93 -7.23 12.31 0.86
N PHE A 94 -7.19 11.47 -0.17
CA PHE A 94 -6.64 11.84 -1.47
C PHE A 94 -7.49 12.91 -2.18
N LYS A 95 -8.82 12.85 -2.06
CA LYS A 95 -9.74 13.86 -2.62
C LYS A 95 -9.70 15.19 -1.86
N GLU A 96 -9.46 15.14 -0.56
CA GLU A 96 -9.46 16.33 0.30
C GLU A 96 -8.12 17.07 0.30
N ASN A 97 -7.00 16.36 0.14
CA ASN A 97 -5.65 16.94 0.19
C ASN A 97 -4.95 17.11 -1.17
N VAL A 98 -5.51 16.58 -2.26
CA VAL A 98 -5.04 16.88 -3.62
C VAL A 98 -5.99 17.87 -4.28
N VAL A 99 -5.68 19.16 -4.17
CA VAL A 99 -6.39 20.27 -4.79
C VAL A 99 -6.63 19.99 -6.28
N PRO A 100 -7.83 20.23 -6.83
CA PRO A 100 -8.02 20.18 -8.27
C PRO A 100 -7.24 21.35 -8.89
N VAL A 101 -6.23 21.03 -9.69
CA VAL A 101 -5.64 21.99 -10.64
C VAL A 101 -6.78 22.46 -11.54
N ALA A 102 -7.23 23.69 -11.29
CA ALA A 102 -8.23 24.38 -12.08
C ALA A 102 -7.75 24.44 -13.53
N ARG A 103 -8.48 23.78 -14.44
CA ARG A 103 -8.37 24.06 -15.87
C ARG A 103 -9.23 25.30 -16.15
N LYS A 104 -8.56 26.35 -16.63
CA LYS A 104 -9.14 27.54 -17.27
C LYS A 104 -10.02 27.16 -18.44
#